data_AF-A0A7S8EHA2-F1
#
_entry.id   AF-A0A7S8EHA2-F1
#
_cell.length_a   1.000
_cell.length_b   1.000
_cell.length_c   1.000
_cell.angle_alpha   90.00
_cell.angle_beta   90.00
_cell.angle_gamma   90.00
#
_symmetry.space_group_name_H-M   'P 1'
#
loop_
_entity.id
_entity.type
_entity.pdbx_description
1 polymer ?
#
loop_
_entity_poly.entity_id
_entity_poly.type
_entity_poly.pdbx_seq_one_letter_code
_entity_poly.pdbx_strand_id
1 'polypeptide(L)'
;MVDRVMLRLTLTVAICAAAAAVLFFRTPTYFEQSYVSIVDPLPLRSHRPSGLLMDGQTLKQELKLSAQVRTSLESLKEVCVRTMFGTYGRQNAGMLHVVMDTPWWTVAKDLDVQKLRDNTLATFCGSTSPRSGNDSDPMVLTIKGLQGTPRGSVSAWMTADLGKGRVKLNGVDQDMGLVFAIAKPDERTPSRVMRQHVLLAIFLLTIGVLSWKALRPSTIDAP
;
A
#
# COMPACT_ATOMS: atom_id res chain seq x y z
N MET A 1 14.50 -43.18 34.33
CA MET A 1 14.06 -43.33 32.92
C MET A 1 13.04 -42.26 32.52
N VAL A 2 12.16 -41.84 33.44
CA VAL A 2 11.15 -40.77 33.25
C VAL A 2 11.75 -39.41 32.85
N ASP A 3 12.90 -39.00 33.41
CA ASP A 3 13.53 -37.71 33.11
C ASP A 3 13.93 -37.52 31.64
N ARG A 4 14.41 -38.59 30.97
CA ARG A 4 14.81 -38.49 29.57
C ARG A 4 13.63 -38.34 28.63
N VAL A 5 12.47 -38.89 29.00
CA VAL A 5 11.23 -38.76 28.21
C VAL A 5 10.65 -37.36 28.38
N MET A 6 10.62 -36.85 29.61
CA MET A 6 10.10 -35.51 29.91
C MET A 6 10.94 -34.39 29.27
N LEU A 7 12.28 -34.55 29.26
CA LEU A 7 13.20 -33.62 28.61
C LEU A 7 13.02 -33.59 27.08
N ARG A 8 12.80 -34.75 26.44
CA ARG A 8 12.56 -34.82 24.98
C ARG A 8 11.24 -34.17 24.59
N LEU A 9 10.20 -34.32 25.42
CA LEU A 9 8.89 -33.72 25.17
C LEU A 9 8.95 -32.19 25.26
N THR A 10 9.55 -31.66 26.32
CA THR A 10 9.72 -30.20 26.51
C THR A 10 10.55 -29.57 25.40
N LEU A 11 11.64 -30.23 24.99
CA LEU A 11 12.46 -29.76 23.86
C LEU A 11 11.67 -29.72 22.55
N THR A 12 10.85 -30.74 22.28
CA THR A 12 10.03 -30.80 21.04
C THR A 12 8.98 -29.69 21.03
N VAL A 13 8.29 -29.45 22.15
CA VAL A 13 7.32 -28.36 22.29
C VAL A 13 7.98 -27.00 22.07
N ALA A 14 9.16 -26.78 22.66
CA ALA A 14 9.92 -25.54 22.48
C ALA A 14 10.33 -25.32 21.02
N ILE A 15 10.80 -26.38 20.33
CA ILE A 15 11.16 -26.31 18.91
C ILE A 15 9.94 -25.99 18.04
N CYS A 16 8.80 -26.65 18.28
CA CYS A 16 7.56 -26.37 17.54
C CYS A 16 7.06 -24.93 17.77
N ALA A 17 7.11 -24.44 19.01
CA ALA A 17 6.74 -23.08 19.35
C ALA A 17 7.67 -22.06 18.67
N ALA A 18 8.98 -22.31 18.68
CA ALA A 18 9.97 -21.45 18.02
C ALA A 18 9.78 -21.45 16.49
N ALA A 19 9.56 -22.61 15.87
CA ALA A 19 9.31 -22.72 14.44
C ALA A 19 8.03 -21.99 14.01
N ALA A 20 6.95 -22.12 14.79
CA ALA A 20 5.70 -21.42 14.54
C ALA A 20 5.85 -19.89 14.70
N ALA A 21 6.57 -19.44 15.73
CA ALA A 21 6.89 -18.02 15.91
C ALA A 21 7.71 -17.48 14.73
N VAL A 22 8.75 -18.21 14.30
CA VAL A 22 9.57 -17.82 13.14
C VAL A 22 8.71 -17.71 11.87
N LEU A 23 7.84 -18.68 11.59
CA LEU A 23 6.95 -18.63 10.44
C LEU A 23 5.98 -17.43 10.52
N PHE A 24 5.43 -17.15 11.70
CA PHE A 24 4.54 -16.02 11.94
C PHE A 24 5.24 -14.67 11.73
N PHE A 25 6.45 -14.51 12.26
CA PHE A 25 7.24 -13.28 12.10
C PHE A 25 7.85 -13.15 10.69
N ARG A 26 8.05 -14.25 9.95
CA ARG A 26 8.58 -14.24 8.58
C ARG A 26 7.55 -13.99 7.49
N THR A 27 6.27 -13.84 7.80
CA THR A 27 5.24 -13.51 6.81
C THR A 27 4.82 -12.03 6.90
N PRO A 28 5.68 -11.05 6.54
CA PRO A 28 5.31 -9.63 6.58
C PRO A 28 4.16 -9.33 5.60
N THR A 29 4.08 -10.07 4.48
CA THR A 29 3.06 -9.89 3.44
C THR A 29 1.63 -10.20 3.90
N TYR A 30 1.45 -10.94 5.00
CA TYR A 30 0.12 -11.21 5.56
C TYR A 30 -0.49 -10.00 6.30
N PHE A 31 0.36 -9.10 6.78
CA PHE A 31 -0.05 -7.87 7.48
C PHE A 31 -0.07 -6.65 6.57
N GLU A 32 0.42 -6.78 5.33
CA GLU A 32 0.33 -5.71 4.35
C GLU A 32 -1.14 -5.49 3.98
N GLN A 33 -1.58 -4.24 4.09
CA GLN A 33 -2.91 -3.83 3.67
C GLN A 33 -3.07 -4.16 2.18
N SER A 34 -4.01 -5.05 1.85
CA SER A 34 -4.33 -5.34 0.45
C SER A 34 -5.20 -4.23 -0.12
N TYR A 35 -5.05 -4.00 -1.43
CA TYR A 35 -5.80 -3.01 -2.16
C TYR A 35 -6.53 -3.67 -3.33
N VAL A 36 -7.79 -3.31 -3.52
CA VAL A 36 -8.56 -3.70 -4.70
C VAL A 36 -8.42 -2.61 -5.74
N SER A 37 -7.82 -2.93 -6.87
CA SER A 37 -7.67 -2.01 -8.00
C SER A 37 -9.05 -1.71 -8.59
N ILE A 38 -9.35 -0.42 -8.76
CA ILE A 38 -10.55 0.08 -9.46
C ILE A 38 -10.14 0.53 -10.85
N VAL A 39 -8.95 1.12 -10.96
CA VAL A 39 -8.33 1.54 -12.22
C VAL A 39 -6.92 0.98 -12.25
N ASP A 40 -6.69 -0.02 -13.09
CA ASP A 40 -5.38 -0.66 -13.25
C ASP A 40 -4.37 0.26 -13.94
N PRO A 41 -3.07 0.23 -13.57
CA PRO A 41 -2.07 1.08 -14.19
C PRO A 41 -1.95 0.83 -15.70
N LEU A 42 -1.73 1.90 -16.47
CA LEU A 42 -1.46 1.75 -17.89
C LEU A 42 -0.14 1.01 -18.09
N PRO A 43 -0.02 0.16 -19.13
CA PRO A 43 1.22 -0.54 -19.40
C PRO A 43 2.35 0.44 -19.78
N LEU A 44 3.59 0.09 -19.44
CA LEU A 44 4.80 0.88 -19.72
C LEU A 44 5.24 0.78 -21.20
N ARG A 45 4.32 1.02 -22.13
CA ARG A 45 4.61 1.01 -23.58
C ARG A 45 5.21 2.36 -23.98
N SER A 46 6.42 2.34 -24.54
CA SER A 46 7.14 3.56 -24.96
C SER A 46 7.15 4.63 -23.87
N HIS A 47 7.47 4.20 -22.65
CA HIS A 47 7.44 5.04 -21.47
C HIS A 47 8.68 5.93 -21.38
N ARG A 48 8.52 7.13 -20.83
CA ARG A 48 9.64 8.03 -20.48
C ARG A 48 9.30 8.77 -19.19
N PRO A 49 10.31 9.23 -18.46
CA PRO A 49 10.06 10.04 -17.28
C PRO A 49 9.56 11.44 -17.62
N SER A 50 8.91 12.07 -16.66
CA SER A 50 8.43 13.45 -16.75
C SER A 50 9.53 14.52 -16.75
N GLY A 51 10.78 14.13 -16.52
CA GLY A 51 11.79 15.03 -15.98
C GLY A 51 11.64 15.17 -14.45
N LEU A 52 12.60 15.84 -13.82
CA LEU A 52 12.64 15.98 -12.37
C LEU A 52 11.58 16.94 -11.88
N LEU A 53 10.70 16.50 -10.99
CA LEU A 53 9.67 17.33 -10.36
C LEU A 53 10.29 18.27 -9.33
N MET A 54 10.76 19.42 -9.83
CA MET A 54 11.34 20.50 -9.01
C MET A 54 10.23 21.33 -8.34
N ASP A 55 10.63 22.23 -7.44
CA ASP A 55 9.69 23.19 -6.85
C ASP A 55 8.88 23.95 -7.92
N GLY A 56 7.58 24.10 -7.67
CA GLY A 56 6.61 24.72 -8.57
C GLY A 56 6.19 23.87 -9.77
N GLN A 57 6.95 22.85 -10.15
CA GLN A 57 6.60 22.01 -11.29
C GLN A 57 5.35 21.19 -11.02
N THR A 58 4.44 21.17 -11.98
CA THR A 58 3.12 20.54 -11.84
C THR A 58 2.86 19.63 -13.02
N LEU A 59 2.54 18.38 -12.74
CA LEU A 59 1.90 17.45 -13.65
C LEU A 59 0.40 17.43 -13.35
N LYS A 60 -0.43 17.67 -14.36
CA LYS A 60 -1.89 17.63 -14.22
C LYS A 60 -2.46 16.74 -15.32
N GLN A 61 -3.28 15.75 -14.97
CA GLN A 61 -3.97 14.92 -15.95
C GLN A 61 -5.46 14.87 -15.65
N GLU A 62 -6.25 15.30 -16.63
CA GLU A 62 -7.68 15.06 -16.65
C GLU A 62 -7.94 13.59 -17.02
N LEU A 63 -8.68 12.89 -16.18
CA LEU A 63 -8.87 11.45 -16.29
C LEU A 63 -10.04 11.14 -17.21
N LYS A 64 -9.78 10.28 -18.20
CA LYS A 64 -10.83 9.68 -19.05
C LYS A 64 -11.17 8.30 -18.51
N LEU A 65 -12.24 8.22 -17.73
CA LEU A 65 -12.72 6.98 -17.11
C LEU A 65 -14.11 6.62 -17.61
N SER A 66 -14.43 5.32 -17.65
CA SER A 66 -15.78 4.86 -18.01
C SER A 66 -16.81 5.24 -16.94
N ALA A 67 -18.09 5.31 -17.33
CA ALA A 67 -19.18 5.62 -16.39
C ALA A 67 -19.22 4.64 -15.20
N GLN A 68 -19.00 3.34 -15.44
CA GLN A 68 -18.97 2.32 -14.40
C GLN A 68 -17.87 2.59 -13.35
N VAL A 69 -16.67 2.98 -13.81
CA VAL A 69 -15.57 3.34 -12.90
C VAL A 69 -15.92 4.60 -12.12
N ARG A 70 -16.53 5.61 -12.77
CA ARG A 70 -16.97 6.85 -12.09
C ARG A 70 -17.95 6.54 -10.96
N THR A 71 -19.01 5.78 -11.22
CA THR A 71 -19.98 5.37 -10.18
C THR A 71 -19.31 4.61 -9.04
N SER A 72 -18.33 3.76 -9.34
CA SER A 72 -17.57 3.02 -8.32
C SER A 72 -16.74 3.93 -7.42
N LEU A 73 -16.24 5.05 -7.96
CA LEU A 73 -15.42 6.02 -7.22
C LEU A 73 -16.25 7.00 -6.39
N GLU A 74 -17.49 7.31 -6.82
CA GLU A 74 -18.37 8.29 -6.16
C GLU A 74 -18.71 7.93 -4.71
N SER A 75 -18.91 6.64 -4.44
CA SER A 75 -19.32 6.14 -3.12
C SER A 75 -18.17 5.83 -2.16
N LEU A 76 -16.92 6.06 -2.58
CA LEU A 76 -15.76 5.72 -1.75
C LEU A 76 -15.60 6.70 -0.59
N LYS A 77 -15.35 6.14 0.59
CA LYS A 77 -14.97 6.89 1.81
C LYS A 77 -13.46 7.05 1.94
N GLU A 78 -12.72 6.13 1.33
CA GLU A 78 -11.27 6.12 1.31
C GLU A 78 -10.82 5.68 -0.08
N VAL A 79 -9.82 6.36 -0.60
CA VAL A 79 -9.24 6.06 -1.91
C VAL A 79 -7.73 6.05 -1.77
N CYS A 80 -7.11 5.11 -2.50
CA CYS A 80 -5.68 5.00 -2.63
C CYS A 80 -5.32 5.25 -4.08
N VAL A 81 -4.54 6.28 -4.34
CA VAL A 81 -3.97 6.49 -5.66
C VAL A 81 -2.52 6.03 -5.60
N ARG A 82 -2.08 5.41 -6.69
CA ARG A 82 -0.77 4.78 -6.78
C ARG A 82 -0.08 5.32 -8.01
N THR A 83 1.08 5.94 -7.87
CA THR A 83 1.81 6.52 -9.00
C THR A 83 3.21 5.95 -9.05
N MET A 84 3.69 5.66 -10.26
CA MET A 84 5.04 5.14 -10.43
C MET A 84 6.03 6.30 -10.56
N PHE A 85 7.04 6.31 -9.70
CA PHE A 85 8.11 7.31 -9.70
C PHE A 85 9.46 6.66 -10.06
N GLY A 86 10.33 7.43 -10.69
CA GLY A 86 11.73 7.11 -10.96
C GLY A 86 12.65 7.94 -10.05
N THR A 87 13.45 7.25 -9.24
CA THR A 87 14.49 7.83 -8.38
C THR A 87 15.88 7.70 -8.98
N TYR A 88 16.07 6.72 -9.88
CA TYR A 88 17.34 6.40 -10.55
C TYR A 88 18.47 6.03 -9.57
N GLY A 89 18.12 5.37 -8.47
CA GLY A 89 19.07 4.98 -7.43
C GLY A 89 19.75 6.14 -6.69
N ARG A 90 19.26 7.39 -6.86
CA ARG A 90 19.83 8.58 -6.20
C ARG A 90 19.26 8.77 -4.80
N GLN A 91 20.03 9.47 -3.95
CA GLN A 91 19.49 10.03 -2.71
C GLN A 91 18.58 11.21 -3.04
N ASN A 92 17.28 11.01 -2.93
CA ASN A 92 16.28 12.04 -3.18
C ASN A 92 16.03 12.84 -1.89
N ALA A 93 15.56 14.07 -2.02
CA ALA A 93 15.14 14.92 -0.91
C ALA A 93 14.10 15.93 -1.43
N GLY A 94 13.09 16.20 -0.60
CA GLY A 94 12.00 17.11 -0.93
C GLY A 94 10.62 16.50 -0.72
N MET A 95 9.60 17.26 -1.12
CA MET A 95 8.21 16.90 -0.94
C MET A 95 7.46 17.03 -2.28
N LEU A 96 6.55 16.10 -2.54
CA LEU A 96 5.54 16.20 -3.59
C LEU A 96 4.17 16.40 -2.95
N HIS A 97 3.33 17.24 -3.54
CA HIS A 97 1.91 17.33 -3.22
C HIS A 97 1.12 16.58 -4.29
N VAL A 98 0.41 15.52 -3.90
CA VAL A 98 -0.42 14.75 -4.82
C VAL A 98 -1.88 14.91 -4.47
N VAL A 99 -2.68 15.30 -5.46
CA VAL A 99 -4.11 15.57 -5.32
C VAL A 99 -4.86 14.76 -6.35
N MET A 100 -5.87 14.02 -5.89
CA MET A 100 -6.89 13.48 -6.75
C MET A 100 -8.18 14.24 -6.46
N ASP A 101 -8.64 14.95 -7.48
CA ASP A 101 -9.78 15.84 -7.42
C ASP A 101 -10.88 15.32 -8.34
N THR A 102 -12.09 15.24 -7.83
CA THR A 102 -13.26 14.71 -8.56
C THR A 102 -14.44 15.65 -8.32
N PRO A 103 -15.54 15.55 -9.08
CA PRO A 103 -16.75 16.33 -8.80
C PRO A 103 -17.26 16.22 -7.36
N TRP A 104 -17.12 15.04 -6.75
CA TRP A 104 -17.80 14.68 -5.50
C TRP A 104 -16.89 14.74 -4.28
N TRP A 105 -15.58 14.55 -4.48
CA TRP A 105 -14.62 14.55 -3.40
C TRP A 105 -13.21 14.90 -3.86
N THR A 106 -12.37 15.25 -2.88
CA THR A 106 -10.94 15.45 -3.04
C THR A 106 -10.15 14.63 -2.03
N VAL A 107 -8.97 14.16 -2.42
CA VAL A 107 -7.95 13.64 -1.52
C VAL A 107 -6.61 14.25 -1.88
N ALA A 108 -5.86 14.66 -0.86
CA ALA A 108 -4.55 15.28 -1.02
C ALA A 108 -3.56 14.66 -0.04
N LYS A 109 -2.31 14.49 -0.47
CA LYS A 109 -1.24 13.98 0.38
C LYS A 109 0.11 14.57 -0.01
N ASP A 110 0.87 14.96 0.99
CA ASP A 110 2.28 15.28 0.84
C ASP A 110 3.12 14.01 0.96
N LEU A 111 3.97 13.78 -0.03
CA LEU A 111 4.86 12.62 -0.11
C LEU A 111 6.30 13.07 0.05
N ASP A 112 6.97 12.45 1.02
CA ASP A 112 8.40 12.56 1.21
C ASP A 112 9.12 11.68 0.17
N VAL A 113 9.88 12.31 -0.72
CA VAL A 113 10.53 11.62 -1.83
C VAL A 113 11.66 10.68 -1.37
N GLN A 114 12.18 10.84 -0.14
CA GLN A 114 13.18 9.93 0.42
C GLN A 114 12.64 8.51 0.64
N LYS A 115 11.33 8.40 0.85
CA LYS A 115 10.65 7.13 1.13
C LYS A 115 10.20 6.40 -0.14
N LEU A 116 10.36 7.04 -1.31
CA LEU A 116 9.95 6.47 -2.58
C LEU A 116 10.97 5.42 -3.04
N ARG A 117 10.46 4.25 -3.43
CA ARG A 117 11.25 3.19 -4.06
C ARG A 117 11.30 3.41 -5.56
N ASP A 118 12.46 3.13 -6.16
CA ASP A 118 12.63 3.28 -7.60
C ASP A 118 11.69 2.36 -8.37
N ASN A 119 11.12 2.87 -9.46
CA ASN A 119 10.30 2.14 -10.43
C ASN A 119 9.17 1.30 -9.81
N THR A 120 8.66 1.75 -8.66
CA THR A 120 7.59 1.10 -7.92
C THR A 120 6.40 2.05 -7.81
N LEU A 121 5.19 1.49 -7.82
CA LEU A 121 3.97 2.25 -7.52
C LEU A 121 3.98 2.69 -6.06
N ALA A 122 4.22 3.97 -5.81
CA ALA A 122 4.06 4.58 -4.51
C ALA A 122 2.57 4.77 -4.23
N THR A 123 2.09 4.19 -3.14
CA THR A 123 0.69 4.24 -2.73
C THR A 123 0.46 5.39 -1.76
N PHE A 124 -0.58 6.18 -2.01
CA PHE A 124 -1.04 7.22 -1.09
C PHE A 124 -2.55 7.10 -0.91
N CYS A 125 -2.95 6.88 0.34
CA CYS A 125 -4.35 6.70 0.73
C CYS A 125 -4.81 7.87 1.60
N GLY A 126 -6.09 8.18 1.49
CA GLY A 126 -6.72 9.16 2.36
C GLY A 126 -8.23 9.05 2.33
N SER A 127 -8.86 9.52 3.40
CA SER A 127 -10.30 9.72 3.45
C SER A 127 -10.70 10.79 2.45
N THR A 128 -11.77 10.53 1.72
CA THR A 128 -12.33 11.46 0.75
C THR A 128 -12.98 12.65 1.46
N SER A 129 -12.57 13.87 1.14
CA SER A 129 -13.23 15.08 1.62
C SER A 129 -14.34 15.48 0.64
N PRO A 130 -15.60 15.66 1.07
CA PRO A 130 -16.68 16.06 0.18
C PRO A 130 -16.35 17.34 -0.58
N ARG A 131 -16.77 17.40 -1.84
CA ARG A 131 -16.64 18.58 -2.70
C ARG A 131 -17.99 18.86 -3.33
N SER A 132 -18.38 20.14 -3.36
CA SER A 132 -19.59 20.60 -4.06
C SER A 132 -19.26 20.96 -5.52
N GLY A 133 -18.79 19.99 -6.30
CA GLY A 133 -18.54 20.16 -7.74
C GLY A 133 -19.80 19.92 -8.57
N ASN A 134 -19.75 20.29 -9.84
CA ASN A 134 -20.75 19.88 -10.83
C ASN A 134 -20.36 18.49 -11.38
N ASP A 135 -21.32 17.61 -11.68
CA ASP A 135 -21.06 16.29 -12.28
C ASP A 135 -20.30 16.38 -13.63
N SER A 136 -20.34 17.55 -14.27
CA SER A 136 -19.57 17.87 -15.48
C SER A 136 -18.12 18.24 -15.22
N ASP A 137 -17.72 18.51 -13.97
CA ASP A 137 -16.33 18.82 -13.64
C ASP A 137 -15.43 17.62 -13.97
N PRO A 138 -14.23 17.85 -14.54
CA PRO A 138 -13.33 16.75 -14.84
C PRO A 138 -12.76 16.15 -13.56
N MET A 139 -12.54 14.84 -13.58
CA MET A 139 -11.69 14.19 -12.58
C MET A 139 -10.23 14.48 -12.92
N VAL A 140 -9.42 14.92 -11.97
CA VAL A 140 -8.05 15.39 -12.20
C VAL A 140 -7.10 14.76 -11.19
N LEU A 141 -6.01 14.19 -11.70
CA LEU A 141 -4.83 13.85 -10.91
C LEU A 141 -3.77 14.95 -11.07
N THR A 142 -3.34 15.53 -9.96
CA THR A 142 -2.28 16.56 -9.92
C THR A 142 -1.12 16.09 -9.06
N ILE A 143 0.10 16.24 -9.55
CA ILE A 143 1.35 16.01 -8.81
C ILE A 143 2.18 17.28 -8.92
N LYS A 144 2.45 17.93 -7.79
CA LYS A 144 3.24 19.16 -7.73
C LYS A 144 4.50 18.96 -6.89
N GLY A 145 5.66 19.40 -7.39
CA GLY A 145 6.86 19.51 -6.57
C GLY A 145 6.74 20.70 -5.60
N LEU A 146 6.92 20.45 -4.30
CA LEU A 146 6.90 21.51 -3.28
C LEU A 146 8.31 21.96 -2.87
N GLN A 147 9.27 21.03 -2.85
CA GLN A 147 10.62 21.28 -2.34
C GLN A 147 11.65 20.48 -3.15
N GLY A 148 11.47 20.44 -4.47
CA GLY A 148 12.32 19.66 -5.36
C GLY A 148 13.60 20.39 -5.74
N THR A 149 14.74 19.70 -5.72
CA THR A 149 16.04 20.21 -6.19
C THR A 149 16.57 19.40 -7.37
N PRO A 150 17.46 19.93 -8.22
CA PRO A 150 17.99 19.20 -9.38
C PRO A 150 18.66 17.86 -9.08
N ARG A 151 19.13 17.64 -7.85
CA ARG A 151 19.76 16.36 -7.42
C ARG A 151 18.91 15.56 -6.44
N GLY A 152 17.90 16.17 -5.82
CA GLY A 152 17.02 15.53 -4.83
C GLY A 152 15.62 15.20 -5.35
N SER A 153 15.21 15.70 -6.50
CA SER A 153 13.87 15.43 -7.04
C SER A 153 13.73 14.05 -7.71
N VAL A 154 12.49 13.59 -7.79
CA VAL A 154 12.09 12.37 -8.52
C VAL A 154 11.36 12.72 -9.81
N SER A 155 11.24 11.76 -10.71
CA SER A 155 10.40 11.86 -11.91
C SER A 155 9.17 11.00 -11.77
N ALA A 156 8.04 11.40 -12.36
CA ALA A 156 6.90 10.50 -12.55
C ALA A 156 7.08 9.75 -13.88
N TRP A 157 6.67 8.49 -13.93
CA TRP A 157 6.66 7.74 -15.18
C TRP A 157 5.44 8.08 -16.01
N MET A 158 5.68 8.29 -17.31
CA MET A 158 4.66 8.58 -18.31
C MET A 158 4.73 7.54 -19.43
N THR A 159 3.60 7.23 -20.04
CA THR A 159 3.43 6.22 -21.10
C THR A 159 2.77 6.83 -22.32
N ALA A 160 3.06 6.30 -23.51
CA ALA A 160 2.41 6.73 -24.76
C ALA A 160 0.94 6.29 -24.83
N ASP A 161 0.49 5.41 -23.94
CA ASP A 161 -0.91 5.05 -23.81
C ASP A 161 -1.71 6.22 -23.20
N LEU A 162 -2.68 6.74 -23.97
CA LEU A 162 -3.52 7.88 -23.60
C LEU A 162 -4.92 7.44 -23.12
N GLY A 163 -5.14 6.15 -22.87
CA GLY A 163 -6.45 5.60 -22.51
C GLY A 163 -7.08 6.25 -21.27
N LYS A 164 -6.27 6.85 -20.40
CA LYS A 164 -6.72 7.58 -19.20
C LYS A 164 -6.57 9.10 -19.28
N GLY A 165 -6.30 9.65 -20.46
CA GLY A 165 -6.09 11.08 -20.68
C GLY A 165 -4.63 11.47 -20.87
N ARG A 166 -4.44 12.76 -21.16
CA ARG A 166 -3.14 13.38 -21.45
C ARG A 166 -2.67 14.16 -20.24
N VAL A 167 -1.38 14.07 -19.94
CA VAL A 167 -0.75 14.88 -18.90
C VAL A 167 -0.32 16.24 -19.44
N LYS A 168 -0.53 17.28 -18.64
CA LYS A 168 -0.01 18.63 -18.82
C LYS A 168 1.16 18.81 -17.87
N LEU A 169 2.32 19.19 -18.40
CA LEU A 169 3.49 19.59 -17.60
C LEU A 169 3.54 21.12 -17.58
N ASN A 170 3.37 21.73 -16.40
CA ASN A 170 3.29 23.18 -16.23
C ASN A 170 2.28 23.85 -17.17
N GLY A 171 1.14 23.19 -17.41
CA GLY A 171 0.10 23.65 -18.32
C GLY A 171 0.32 23.31 -19.80
N VAL A 172 1.49 22.78 -20.18
CA VAL A 172 1.78 22.37 -21.56
C VAL A 172 1.40 20.91 -21.77
N ASP A 173 0.47 20.65 -22.70
CA ASP A 173 0.07 19.31 -23.08
C ASP A 173 1.26 18.46 -23.51
N GLN A 174 1.28 17.22 -23.04
CA GLN A 174 2.23 16.19 -23.45
C GLN A 174 1.48 15.11 -24.24
N ASP A 175 2.16 14.49 -25.20
CA ASP A 175 1.64 13.32 -25.94
C ASP A 175 1.74 12.01 -25.15
N MET A 176 1.48 12.07 -23.83
CA MET A 176 1.59 10.92 -22.92
C MET A 176 0.61 11.01 -21.76
N GLY A 177 0.39 9.88 -21.09
CA GLY A 177 -0.37 9.77 -19.84
C GLY A 177 0.52 9.35 -18.67
N LEU A 178 0.13 9.70 -17.45
CA LEU A 178 0.78 9.25 -16.22
C LEU A 178 0.54 7.76 -15.99
N VAL A 179 1.55 7.09 -15.46
CA VAL A 179 1.45 5.70 -15.00
C VAL A 179 0.94 5.72 -13.56
N PHE A 180 -0.38 5.59 -13.42
CA PHE A 180 -1.05 5.56 -12.13
C PHE A 180 -2.14 4.48 -12.06
N ALA A 181 -2.48 4.05 -10.85
CA ALA A 181 -3.63 3.23 -10.54
C ALA A 181 -4.50 3.92 -9.47
N ILE A 182 -5.79 3.60 -9.45
CA ILE A 182 -6.71 3.98 -8.37
C ILE A 182 -7.20 2.69 -7.74
N ALA A 183 -7.15 2.62 -6.42
CA ALA A 183 -7.55 1.46 -5.65
C ALA A 183 -8.33 1.90 -4.41
N LYS A 184 -8.98 0.94 -3.77
CA LYS A 184 -9.53 1.09 -2.42
C LYS A 184 -8.90 0.07 -1.48
N PRO A 185 -8.84 0.34 -0.16
CA PRO A 185 -8.52 -0.68 0.82
C PRO A 185 -9.41 -1.92 0.63
N ASP A 186 -8.81 -3.11 0.71
CA ASP A 186 -9.57 -4.36 0.72
C ASP A 186 -10.26 -4.52 2.09
N GLU A 187 -11.58 -4.45 2.10
CA GLU A 187 -12.45 -4.64 3.27
C GLU A 187 -12.24 -5.99 3.95
N ARG A 188 -11.62 -6.97 3.27
CA ARG A 188 -11.29 -8.27 3.86
C ARG A 188 -10.04 -8.21 4.72
N THR A 189 -9.17 -7.20 4.60
CA THR A 189 -7.91 -7.11 5.35
C THR A 189 -8.14 -7.15 6.87
N PRO A 190 -9.02 -6.33 7.47
CA PRO A 190 -9.25 -6.38 8.91
C PRO A 190 -9.73 -7.77 9.38
N SER A 191 -10.57 -8.44 8.58
CA SER A 191 -11.06 -9.78 8.88
C SER A 191 -9.95 -10.84 8.86
N ARG A 192 -8.97 -10.71 7.95
CA ARG A 192 -7.81 -11.61 7.87
C ARG A 192 -6.90 -11.43 9.08
N VAL A 193 -6.58 -10.18 9.41
CA VAL A 193 -5.77 -9.84 10.59
C VAL A 193 -6.44 -10.36 11.87
N MET A 194 -7.75 -10.14 12.03
CA MET A 194 -8.47 -10.63 13.21
C MET A 194 -8.49 -12.16 13.30
N ARG A 195 -8.80 -12.86 12.20
CA ARG A 195 -8.75 -14.34 12.16
C ARG A 195 -7.37 -14.85 12.55
N GLN A 196 -6.30 -14.19 12.09
CA GLN A 196 -4.94 -14.59 12.43
C GLN A 196 -4.61 -14.37 13.91
N HIS A 197 -5.03 -13.24 14.51
CA HIS A 197 -4.86 -13.01 15.95
C HIS A 197 -5.60 -14.07 16.77
N VAL A 198 -6.81 -14.44 16.35
CA VAL A 198 -7.58 -15.52 16.98
C VAL A 198 -6.85 -16.86 16.85
N LEU A 199 -6.34 -17.21 15.66
CA LEU A 199 -5.58 -18.45 15.45
C LEU A 199 -4.29 -18.47 16.28
N LEU A 200 -3.57 -17.35 16.37
CA LEU A 200 -2.38 -17.23 17.21
C LEU A 200 -2.74 -17.41 18.70
N ALA A 201 -3.82 -16.78 19.17
CA ALA A 201 -4.27 -16.94 20.54
C ALA A 201 -4.63 -18.41 20.86
N ILE A 202 -5.36 -19.09 19.97
CA ILE A 202 -5.67 -20.53 20.10
C ILE A 202 -4.37 -21.36 20.15
N PHE A 203 -3.41 -21.05 19.29
CA PHE A 203 -2.12 -21.74 19.26
C PHE A 203 -1.32 -21.54 20.56
N LEU A 204 -1.24 -20.31 21.08
CA LEU A 204 -0.55 -20.04 22.34
C LEU A 204 -1.26 -20.68 23.54
N LEU A 205 -2.60 -20.66 23.56
CA LEU A 205 -3.39 -21.33 24.60
C LEU A 205 -3.19 -22.85 24.58
N THR A 206 -3.16 -23.47 23.40
CA THR A 206 -2.92 -24.92 23.28
C THR A 206 -1.52 -25.30 23.76
N ILE A 207 -0.48 -24.54 23.41
CA ILE A 207 0.87 -24.72 23.98
C ILE A 207 0.86 -24.56 25.49
N GLY A 208 0.17 -23.53 26.01
CA GLY A 208 0.07 -23.28 27.45
C GLY A 208 -0.58 -24.44 28.20
N VAL A 209 -1.69 -24.98 27.69
CA VAL A 209 -2.39 -26.14 28.28
C VAL A 209 -1.53 -27.40 28.23
N LEU A 210 -0.85 -27.65 27.10
CA LEU A 210 0.03 -28.81 26.96
C LEU A 210 1.23 -28.71 27.92
N SER A 211 1.83 -27.53 28.04
CA SER A 211 2.95 -27.28 28.97
C SER A 211 2.51 -27.42 30.42
N TRP A 212 1.33 -26.87 30.79
CA TRP A 212 0.77 -27.02 32.13
C TRP A 212 0.51 -28.49 32.49
N LYS A 213 -0.08 -29.27 31.58
CA LYS A 213 -0.29 -30.70 31.80
C LYS A 213 1.02 -31.47 31.94
N ALA A 214 2.04 -31.13 31.13
CA ALA A 214 3.34 -31.76 31.22
C ALA A 214 4.08 -31.45 32.54
N LEU A 215 3.88 -30.26 33.11
CA LEU A 215 4.52 -29.81 34.35
C LEU A 215 3.79 -30.23 35.63
N ARG A 216 2.55 -30.72 35.55
CA ARG A 216 1.86 -31.23 36.75
C ARG A 216 2.63 -32.43 37.29
N PRO A 217 3.10 -32.40 38.56
CA PRO A 217 3.65 -33.59 39.17
C PRO A 217 2.59 -34.69 39.15
N SER A 218 2.96 -35.88 38.69
CA SER A 218 2.15 -37.06 38.89
C SER A 218 1.94 -37.16 40.39
N THR A 219 0.71 -36.96 40.86
CA THR A 219 0.31 -37.40 42.19
C THR A 219 0.53 -38.89 42.20
N ILE A 220 1.72 -39.28 42.66
CA ILE A 220 2.06 -40.65 43.00
C ILE A 220 1.09 -40.97 44.12
N ASP A 221 0.18 -41.92 43.87
CA ASP A 221 -0.72 -42.43 44.90
C ASP A 221 0.13 -42.79 46.12
N ALA A 222 -0.05 -42.02 47.18
CA ALA A 222 0.53 -42.36 48.47
C ALA A 222 -0.16 -43.63 48.96
N PRO A 223 0.60 -44.65 49.39
CA PRO A 223 0.04 -45.89 49.92
C PRO A 223 -0.80 -45.68 51.18
#